data_AF-A0A1X7V5F3-F1
#
_entry.id   AF-A0A1X7V5F3-F1
#
_cell.length_a   1.000
_cell.length_b   1.000
_cell.length_c   1.000
_cell.angle_alpha   90.00
_cell.angle_beta   90.00
_cell.angle_gamma   90.00
#
_symmetry.space_group_name_H-M   'P 1'
#
loop_
_entity.id
_entity.type
_entity.pdbx_description
1 polymer ?
#
loop_
_entity_poly.entity_id
_entity_poly.type
_entity_poly.pdbx_seq_one_letter_code
_entity_poly.pdbx_strand_id
1 'polypeptide(L)'
;MDAKFFSLLLVLSLLCMRISYTEGSAVCTVLKTRQASISAAKTVYYQSSYSISCGWWLFRRRCTVYERRSSIQYVTNYITEYYQGQECCTGYSGTPPNCPPVCNDPCSNCASCIAPGICTCDPGYTDNDCCTDINECSSFNGGCEHQCQNTVGSYTCSCPTGFSLVSHTACQDTNECASSNGGCSQICKNTPGSYYCECYPGYTLGSDSHTCNDNNECSAGTDACGQVCHNTVGSYACSCNSGYLLATSDHRTCNDINECLDGDNGGCHGTCTNTVGSRTCSCSSGYVLTNGNECP
;
A
#
# COMPACT_ATOMS: atom_id res chain seq x y z
N MET A 1 -0.20 79.19 8.77
CA MET A 1 1.23 79.02 9.05
C MET A 1 1.35 78.24 10.35
N ASP A 2 1.93 77.04 10.40
CA ASP A 2 2.60 76.30 9.32
C ASP A 2 2.25 74.80 9.34
N ALA A 3 2.57 74.14 8.24
CA ALA A 3 2.20 72.75 7.97
C ALA A 3 2.75 71.78 9.04
N LYS A 4 1.88 70.91 9.56
CA LYS A 4 2.31 69.70 10.26
C LYS A 4 2.90 68.71 9.25
N PHE A 5 4.17 68.92 8.86
CA PHE A 5 4.94 67.88 8.19
C PHE A 5 5.27 66.77 9.19
N PHE A 6 4.37 65.78 9.28
CA PHE A 6 4.74 64.46 9.77
C PHE A 6 5.68 63.83 8.74
N SER A 7 6.98 63.80 9.05
CA SER A 7 7.97 63.08 8.24
C SER A 7 8.81 62.16 9.11
N LEU A 8 9.08 60.99 8.55
CA LEU A 8 9.86 59.88 9.08
C LEU A 8 9.32 59.24 10.38
N LEU A 9 8.53 58.17 10.21
CA LEU A 9 8.56 57.05 11.17
C LEU A 9 9.94 56.40 11.06
N LEU A 10 10.82 56.62 12.04
CA LEU A 10 11.92 55.70 12.28
C LEU A 10 11.42 54.66 13.29
N VAL A 11 11.36 53.39 12.87
CA VAL A 11 11.02 52.25 13.75
C VAL A 11 12.30 51.49 14.04
N LEU A 12 12.73 51.50 15.30
CA LEU A 12 13.90 50.76 15.77
C LEU A 12 13.43 49.62 16.69
N SER A 13 13.86 48.39 16.39
CA SER A 13 13.75 47.24 17.30
C SER A 13 14.94 47.24 18.26
N LEU A 14 14.67 47.05 19.56
CA LEU A 14 15.69 46.78 20.58
C LEU A 14 15.97 45.27 20.71
N LEU A 15 16.97 44.88 21.51
CA LEU A 15 17.28 43.46 21.76
C LEU A 15 16.04 42.67 22.19
N CYS A 16 15.95 41.43 21.71
CA CYS A 16 14.87 40.50 22.00
C CYS A 16 14.73 40.25 23.50
N MET A 17 13.53 40.50 24.04
CA MET A 17 13.23 40.41 25.46
C MET A 17 12.73 39.03 25.88
N ARG A 18 12.11 38.30 24.95
CA ARG A 18 11.61 36.93 25.17
C ARG A 18 11.58 36.18 23.84
N ILE A 19 12.02 34.93 23.86
CA ILE A 19 11.89 34.00 22.73
C ILE A 19 10.74 33.03 23.00
N SER A 20 9.96 32.74 21.98
CA SER A 20 8.94 31.69 21.95
C SER A 20 9.27 30.70 20.84
N TYR A 21 9.42 29.43 21.20
CA TYR A 21 9.62 28.34 20.25
C TYR A 21 8.31 27.58 20.04
N THR A 22 8.02 27.27 18.79
CA THR A 22 6.97 26.35 18.33
C THR A 22 7.61 25.37 17.33
N GLU A 23 6.93 24.29 16.95
CA GLU A 23 7.49 23.27 16.04
C GLU A 23 8.13 23.90 14.78
N GLY A 24 9.46 23.81 14.67
CA GLY A 24 10.24 24.39 13.57
C GLY A 24 10.23 25.93 13.45
N SER A 25 9.80 26.68 14.47
CA SER A 25 9.67 28.15 14.38
C SER A 25 10.09 28.88 15.67
N ALA A 26 10.76 30.02 15.53
CA ALA A 26 11.19 30.86 16.65
C ALA A 26 10.81 32.35 16.47
N VAL A 27 10.03 32.85 17.43
CA VAL A 27 9.52 34.23 17.45
C VAL A 27 10.12 35.00 18.63
N CYS A 28 10.66 36.18 18.34
CA CYS A 28 11.19 37.14 19.30
C CYS A 28 10.15 38.22 19.63
N THR A 29 9.87 38.42 20.91
CA THR A 29 9.18 39.61 21.41
C THR A 29 10.21 40.71 21.61
N VAL A 30 10.06 41.81 20.87
CA VAL A 30 10.96 42.98 20.88
C VAL A 30 10.23 44.23 21.33
N LEU A 31 10.98 45.19 21.88
CA LEU A 31 10.49 46.53 22.14
C LEU A 31 10.76 47.39 20.90
N LYS A 32 9.69 47.85 20.25
CA LYS A 32 9.77 48.74 19.09
C LYS A 32 9.51 50.17 19.53
N THR A 33 10.27 51.10 18.97
CA THR A 33 10.03 52.53 19.13
C THR A 33 9.38 53.11 17.88
N ARG A 34 8.55 54.14 18.06
CA ARG A 34 8.05 54.97 16.97
C ARG A 34 8.35 56.42 17.30
N GLN A 35 9.21 57.05 16.50
CA GLN A 35 9.53 58.46 16.66
C GLN A 35 8.68 59.30 15.71
N ALA A 36 8.12 60.40 16.22
CA ALA A 36 7.39 61.40 15.44
C ALA A 36 7.98 62.79 15.73
N SER A 37 8.27 63.55 14.67
CA SER A 37 8.74 64.94 14.79
C SER A 37 7.56 65.93 14.66
N ILE A 38 7.53 66.93 15.54
CA ILE A 38 6.61 68.05 15.48
C ILE A 38 7.42 69.34 15.38
N SER A 39 7.49 69.88 14.16
CA SER A 39 8.11 71.19 13.89
C SER A 39 7.10 72.30 14.10
N ALA A 40 7.39 73.23 15.00
CA ALA A 40 6.57 74.40 15.27
C ALA A 40 7.33 75.69 14.93
N ALA A 41 6.68 76.58 14.18
CA ALA A 41 7.17 77.92 13.91
C ALA A 41 6.98 78.81 15.16
N LYS A 42 8.06 79.42 15.64
CA LYS A 42 8.03 80.42 16.72
C LYS A 42 8.46 81.77 16.16
N THR A 43 7.57 82.75 16.20
CA THR A 43 7.88 84.14 15.87
C THR A 43 8.76 84.74 16.96
N VAL A 44 9.98 85.14 16.60
CA VAL A 44 10.90 85.85 17.49
C VAL A 44 10.75 87.34 17.21
N TYR A 45 10.34 88.10 18.23
CA TYR A 45 10.17 89.55 18.14
C TYR A 45 11.45 90.27 18.56
N TYR A 46 11.97 91.12 17.68
CA TYR A 46 13.04 92.04 18.04
C TYR A 46 12.42 93.39 18.41
N GLN A 47 12.65 93.83 19.65
CA GLN A 47 12.18 95.14 20.08
C GLN A 47 13.07 96.25 19.51
N SER A 48 12.48 97.05 18.66
CA SER A 48 12.59 98.51 18.73
C SER A 48 11.15 99.06 18.66
N SER A 49 10.89 100.30 19.11
CA SER A 49 9.54 100.68 19.60
C SER A 49 9.13 102.11 19.28
N TYR A 50 8.11 102.31 18.43
CA TYR A 50 7.74 103.63 17.86
C TYR A 50 6.94 104.47 18.88
N SER A 51 7.57 104.84 20.00
CA SER A 51 7.00 105.71 21.03
C SER A 51 7.60 107.12 20.98
N ILE A 52 6.74 108.10 20.74
CA ILE A 52 7.07 109.52 20.88
C ILE A 52 6.98 109.91 22.35
N SER A 53 8.13 110.09 22.99
CA SER A 53 8.24 110.85 24.24
C SER A 53 8.55 112.31 23.91
N CYS A 54 7.75 113.23 24.42
CA CYS A 54 8.08 114.65 24.44
C CYS A 54 7.90 115.18 25.88
N GLY A 55 8.99 115.43 26.60
CA GLY A 55 8.93 116.02 27.95
C GLY A 55 8.58 117.51 27.95
N TRP A 56 8.38 118.09 29.13
CA TRP A 56 8.47 119.54 29.39
C TRP A 56 9.45 119.76 30.55
N TRP A 57 10.67 120.22 30.25
CA TRP A 57 11.59 120.83 31.21
C TRP A 57 12.51 121.78 30.43
N LEU A 58 12.29 123.10 30.33
CA LEU A 58 11.12 123.91 30.69
C LEU A 58 10.66 124.85 29.54
N PHE A 59 11.34 124.84 28.37
CA PHE A 59 10.93 125.54 27.14
C PHE A 59 11.33 124.71 25.90
N ARG A 60 10.43 124.65 24.89
CA ARG A 60 10.51 123.91 23.60
C ARG A 60 10.49 122.36 23.66
N ARG A 61 9.77 121.75 22.70
CA ARG A 61 9.68 120.28 22.49
C ARG A 61 10.30 119.87 21.14
N ARG A 62 11.16 118.85 21.16
CA ARG A 62 11.40 117.90 20.05
C ARG A 62 10.85 116.53 20.46
N CYS A 63 10.65 115.64 19.49
CA CYS A 63 10.04 114.32 19.65
C CYS A 63 10.76 113.29 18.75
N THR A 64 10.84 112.02 19.15
CA THR A 64 11.64 110.95 18.49
C THR A 64 10.84 109.63 18.35
N VAL A 65 11.22 108.73 17.43
CA VAL A 65 10.44 107.53 17.00
C VAL A 65 11.42 106.34 16.61
N TYR A 66 11.18 105.03 16.92
CA TYR A 66 11.97 103.79 16.49
C TYR A 66 11.14 102.56 15.95
N GLU A 67 11.57 101.70 14.99
CA GLU A 67 10.71 100.59 14.42
C GLU A 67 10.66 99.21 15.15
N ARG A 68 9.57 98.42 15.07
CA ARG A 68 9.51 97.00 15.57
C ARG A 68 9.47 95.98 14.42
N ARG A 69 10.37 94.98 14.42
CA ARG A 69 10.42 93.87 13.44
C ARG A 69 10.37 92.49 14.10
N SER A 70 10.02 91.45 13.34
CA SER A 70 10.03 90.05 13.77
C SER A 70 10.62 89.13 12.69
N SER A 71 11.09 87.95 13.11
CA SER A 71 11.46 86.85 12.22
C SER A 71 10.83 85.54 12.71
N ILE A 72 10.89 84.48 11.90
CA ILE A 72 10.33 83.16 12.21
C ILE A 72 11.50 82.17 12.35
N GLN A 73 11.54 81.44 13.47
CA GLN A 73 12.43 80.29 13.67
C GLN A 73 11.59 79.01 13.81
N TYR A 74 12.12 77.88 13.37
CA TYR A 74 11.46 76.57 13.49
C TYR A 74 12.13 75.75 14.60
N VAL A 75 11.32 75.20 15.51
CA VAL A 75 11.78 74.29 16.57
C VAL A 75 11.16 72.92 16.34
N THR A 76 12.00 71.90 16.18
CA THR A 76 11.58 70.50 16.01
C THR A 76 11.64 69.79 17.35
N ASN A 77 10.48 69.34 17.85
CA ASN A 77 10.39 68.44 19.00
C ASN A 77 10.22 67.00 18.51
N TYR A 78 10.76 66.04 19.24
CA TYR A 78 10.58 64.61 18.95
C TYR A 78 9.79 63.95 20.07
N ILE A 79 8.79 63.16 19.70
CA ILE A 79 8.04 62.30 20.62
C ILE A 79 8.40 60.85 20.26
N THR A 80 8.74 60.04 21.26
CA THR A 80 9.08 58.62 21.09
C THR A 80 8.08 57.77 21.87
N GLU A 81 7.33 56.94 21.15
CA GLU A 81 6.43 55.94 21.73
C GLU A 81 7.10 54.57 21.78
N TYR A 82 6.83 53.78 22.82
CA TYR A 82 7.36 52.43 23.02
C TYR A 82 6.20 51.41 23.01
N TYR A 83 6.34 50.33 22.26
CA TYR A 83 5.34 49.26 22.21
C TYR A 83 5.99 47.90 21.98
N GLN A 84 5.32 46.82 22.42
CA GLN A 84 5.78 45.46 22.14
C GLN A 84 5.39 45.05 20.73
N GLY A 85 6.29 44.37 20.03
CA GLY A 85 6.04 43.75 18.73
C GLY A 85 6.68 42.36 18.66
N GLN A 86 6.29 41.60 17.64
CA GLN A 86 6.92 40.33 17.28
C GLN A 86 7.75 40.48 16.00
N GLU A 87 8.84 39.73 15.93
CA GLU A 87 9.64 39.48 14.73
C GLU A 87 10.29 38.09 14.83
N CYS A 88 10.80 37.55 13.73
CA CYS A 88 11.50 36.27 13.77
C CYS A 88 12.84 36.40 14.52
N CYS A 89 13.25 35.35 15.24
CA CYS A 89 14.54 35.32 15.90
C CYS A 89 15.70 35.42 14.91
N THR A 90 16.89 35.84 15.38
CA THR A 90 18.12 35.80 14.56
C THR A 90 18.34 34.39 14.00
N GLY A 91 18.53 34.30 12.68
CA GLY A 91 18.66 33.01 11.98
C GLY A 91 17.34 32.38 11.55
N TYR A 92 16.18 33.01 11.81
CA TYR A 92 14.87 32.59 11.33
C TYR A 92 14.26 33.67 10.42
N SER A 93 13.44 33.27 9.44
CA SER A 93 12.83 34.16 8.45
C SER A 93 11.33 33.91 8.30
N GLY A 94 10.61 34.80 7.62
CA GLY A 94 9.15 34.70 7.46
C GLY A 94 8.40 35.76 8.25
N THR A 95 7.22 35.41 8.79
CA THR A 95 6.32 36.34 9.47
C THR A 95 5.70 35.68 10.70
N PRO A 96 5.85 36.24 11.92
CA PRO A 96 5.26 35.69 13.13
C PRO A 96 3.76 35.36 12.98
N PRO A 97 3.28 34.19 13.44
CA PRO A 97 4.00 33.19 14.25
C PRO A 97 4.89 32.22 13.46
N ASN A 98 4.85 32.25 12.13
CA ASN A 98 5.55 31.31 11.25
C ASN A 98 6.91 31.86 10.84
N CYS A 99 7.93 31.51 11.64
CA CYS A 99 9.31 31.94 11.49
C CYS A 99 10.23 30.72 11.33
N PRO A 100 10.25 30.01 10.18
CA PRO A 100 11.16 28.89 9.92
C PRO A 100 12.65 29.28 9.96
N PRO A 101 13.56 28.33 10.28
CA PRO A 101 14.99 28.56 10.30
C PRO A 101 15.54 28.86 8.90
N VAL A 102 16.58 29.69 8.84
CA VAL A 102 17.37 29.97 7.65
C VAL A 102 18.59 29.06 7.66
N CYS A 103 18.63 28.12 6.71
CA CYS A 103 19.81 27.31 6.44
C CYS A 103 20.50 27.83 5.16
N ASN A 104 21.72 28.35 5.31
CA ASN A 104 22.54 28.84 4.21
C ASN A 104 23.37 27.68 3.62
N ASP A 105 22.75 26.85 2.77
CA ASP A 105 23.38 25.86 1.87
C ASP A 105 24.58 25.08 2.45
N PRO A 106 24.32 24.23 3.46
CA PRO A 106 24.78 22.83 3.33
C PRO A 106 23.62 21.82 3.37
N CYS A 107 22.39 22.22 3.71
CA CYS A 107 21.23 21.32 3.67
C CYS A 107 20.67 21.20 2.24
N SER A 108 21.42 20.58 1.32
CA SER A 108 21.01 20.43 -0.08
C SER A 108 20.37 19.06 -0.35
N ASN A 109 19.16 19.07 -0.93
CA ASN A 109 18.33 17.96 -1.43
C ASN A 109 17.92 16.79 -0.51
N CYS A 110 18.75 16.34 0.43
CA CYS A 110 18.52 15.12 1.23
C CYS A 110 18.67 15.35 2.75
N ALA A 111 18.47 16.59 3.19
CA ALA A 111 18.58 16.99 4.59
C ALA A 111 17.52 18.02 4.99
N SER A 112 16.92 17.81 6.16
CA SER A 112 15.95 18.71 6.78
C SER A 112 16.62 19.73 7.71
N CYS A 113 16.28 21.01 7.53
CA CYS A 113 16.77 22.12 8.38
C CYS A 113 15.98 22.18 9.70
N ILE A 114 16.62 21.83 10.83
CA ILE A 114 15.96 21.77 12.15
C ILE A 114 16.21 23.02 13.02
N ALA A 115 17.29 23.75 12.75
CA ALA A 115 17.62 25.02 13.39
C ALA A 115 18.56 25.84 12.48
N PRO A 116 18.81 27.13 12.74
CA PRO A 116 19.66 27.96 11.88
C PRO A 116 21.08 27.40 11.76
N GLY A 117 21.46 26.95 10.57
CA GLY A 117 22.74 26.29 10.32
C GLY A 117 22.88 24.86 10.87
N ILE A 118 21.78 24.20 11.27
CA ILE A 118 21.77 22.81 11.72
C ILE A 118 20.83 21.99 10.83
N CYS A 119 21.42 21.09 10.03
CA CYS A 119 20.71 20.08 9.25
C CYS A 119 20.63 18.75 10.04
N THR A 120 19.63 17.93 9.72
CA THR A 120 19.65 16.48 9.94
C THR A 120 19.44 15.79 8.60
N CYS A 121 20.04 14.63 8.38
CA CYS A 121 19.76 13.85 7.18
C CYS A 121 18.30 13.40 7.18
N ASP A 122 17.71 13.35 5.99
CA ASP A 122 16.39 12.75 5.82
C ASP A 122 16.46 11.23 6.05
N PRO A 123 15.36 10.56 6.43
CA PRO A 123 15.34 9.11 6.61
C PRO A 123 15.85 8.38 5.35
N GLY A 124 16.72 7.39 5.53
CA GLY A 124 17.38 6.67 4.44
C GLY A 124 18.73 7.27 3.98
N TYR A 125 19.19 8.38 4.57
CA TYR A 125 20.45 9.03 4.17
C TYR A 125 21.46 9.20 5.32
N THR A 126 22.74 9.28 4.96
CA THR A 126 23.89 9.39 5.87
C THR A 126 25.01 10.27 5.29
N ASP A 127 26.12 10.37 6.03
CA ASP A 127 27.27 11.26 5.79
C ASP A 127 26.99 12.76 6.04
N ASN A 128 28.03 13.59 6.07
CA ASN A 128 27.96 15.00 6.45
C ASN A 128 27.08 15.84 5.50
N ASP A 129 27.08 15.50 4.22
CA ASP A 129 26.28 16.17 3.18
C ASP A 129 24.88 15.54 3.03
N CYS A 130 24.58 14.48 3.78
CA CYS A 130 23.33 13.71 3.76
C CYS A 130 22.89 13.22 2.36
N CYS A 131 23.77 13.24 1.36
CA CYS A 131 23.47 12.77 -0.01
C CYS A 131 23.88 11.31 -0.24
N THR A 132 24.47 10.65 0.77
CA THR A 132 24.86 9.25 0.69
C THR A 132 23.68 8.39 1.15
N ASP A 133 23.16 7.60 0.22
CA ASP A 133 22.12 6.59 0.44
C ASP A 133 22.57 5.54 1.47
N ILE A 134 21.73 5.25 2.47
CA ILE A 134 21.96 4.14 3.40
C ILE A 134 21.58 2.86 2.71
N ASN A 135 22.54 1.94 2.54
CA ASN A 135 22.23 0.62 2.01
C ASN A 135 21.65 -0.29 3.11
N GLU A 136 20.32 -0.30 3.33
CA GLU A 136 19.73 -1.09 4.42
C GLU A 136 19.93 -2.60 4.21
N CYS A 137 19.98 -3.06 2.96
CA CYS A 137 20.23 -4.47 2.62
C CYS A 137 21.61 -4.97 3.09
N SER A 138 22.59 -4.08 3.30
CA SER A 138 23.93 -4.43 3.80
C SER A 138 23.94 -4.83 5.28
N SER A 139 22.87 -4.55 6.03
CA SER A 139 22.74 -4.92 7.44
C SER A 139 21.51 -5.80 7.65
N PHE A 140 21.72 -7.06 8.05
CA PHE A 140 20.65 -8.03 8.31
C PHE A 140 19.61 -8.13 7.16
N ASN A 141 20.04 -7.97 5.90
CA ASN A 141 19.17 -8.00 4.72
C ASN A 141 18.02 -6.97 4.77
N GLY A 142 18.20 -5.81 5.41
CA GLY A 142 17.13 -4.84 5.66
C GLY A 142 16.02 -5.35 6.58
N GLY A 143 16.20 -6.51 7.22
CA GLY A 143 15.14 -7.26 7.89
C GLY A 143 14.21 -8.03 6.95
N CYS A 144 14.42 -8.00 5.64
CA CYS A 144 13.68 -8.80 4.66
C CYS A 144 13.92 -10.30 4.90
N GLU A 145 12.85 -11.09 4.85
CA GLU A 145 12.94 -12.56 5.02
C GLU A 145 13.68 -13.25 3.87
N HIS A 146 13.54 -12.72 2.64
CA HIS A 146 14.09 -13.31 1.42
C HIS A 146 15.01 -12.34 0.67
N GLN A 147 14.49 -11.59 -0.31
CA GLN A 147 15.30 -10.67 -1.10
C GLN A 147 15.11 -9.23 -0.62
N CYS A 148 16.22 -8.52 -0.45
CA CYS A 148 16.26 -7.08 -0.22
C CYS A 148 16.83 -6.39 -1.45
N GLN A 149 16.13 -5.36 -1.95
CA GLN A 149 16.60 -4.48 -3.00
C GLN A 149 16.76 -3.07 -2.44
N ASN A 150 17.99 -2.57 -2.48
CA ASN A 150 18.31 -1.21 -2.06
C ASN A 150 17.81 -0.20 -3.10
N THR A 151 17.27 0.92 -2.66
CA THR A 151 16.76 2.02 -3.51
C THR A 151 17.20 3.37 -2.94
N VAL A 152 17.12 4.45 -3.71
CA VAL A 152 17.59 5.74 -3.22
C VAL A 152 16.64 6.29 -2.14
N GLY A 153 17.12 6.37 -0.90
CA GLY A 153 16.42 6.82 0.30
C GLY A 153 15.55 5.76 0.98
N SER A 154 15.63 4.49 0.57
CA SER A 154 14.86 3.39 1.18
C SER A 154 15.25 2.01 0.64
N TYR A 155 14.54 0.96 1.03
CA TYR A 155 14.68 -0.38 0.45
C TYR A 155 13.32 -1.03 0.22
N THR A 156 13.28 -2.05 -0.62
CA THR A 156 12.11 -2.90 -0.84
C THR A 156 12.45 -4.36 -0.60
N CYS A 157 11.54 -5.10 0.02
CA CYS A 157 11.64 -6.55 0.16
C CYS A 157 10.82 -7.25 -0.94
N SER A 158 11.35 -8.33 -1.51
CA SER A 158 10.64 -9.18 -2.45
C SER A 158 10.66 -10.65 -2.02
N CYS A 159 9.58 -11.35 -2.33
CA CYS A 159 9.40 -12.77 -2.04
C CYS A 159 9.76 -13.65 -3.26
N PRO A 160 10.15 -14.92 -3.05
CA PRO A 160 10.32 -15.88 -4.14
C PRO A 160 9.01 -16.15 -4.89
N THR A 161 9.10 -16.72 -6.08
CA THR A 161 7.93 -17.24 -6.81
C THR A 161 7.11 -18.18 -5.93
N GLY A 162 5.78 -18.05 -5.97
CA GLY A 162 4.85 -18.79 -5.10
C GLY A 162 4.62 -18.13 -3.73
N PHE A 163 5.37 -17.10 -3.35
CA PHE A 163 5.20 -16.39 -2.09
C PHE A 163 4.72 -14.94 -2.30
N SER A 164 3.86 -14.49 -1.40
CA SER A 164 3.30 -13.14 -1.36
C SER A 164 3.82 -12.35 -0.16
N LEU A 165 4.11 -11.07 -0.34
CA LEU A 165 4.60 -10.18 0.70
C LEU A 165 3.42 -9.75 1.62
N VAL A 166 3.44 -10.17 2.89
CA VAL A 166 2.32 -9.96 3.85
C VAL A 166 2.60 -8.86 4.88
N SER A 167 3.86 -8.53 5.09
CA SER A 167 4.30 -7.31 5.77
C SER A 167 5.42 -6.70 4.94
N HIS A 168 5.89 -5.48 5.25
CA HIS A 168 7.01 -4.87 4.53
C HIS A 168 8.29 -5.73 4.47
N THR A 169 8.41 -6.79 5.28
CA THR A 169 9.59 -7.67 5.32
C THR A 169 9.31 -9.17 5.20
N ALA A 170 8.09 -9.65 5.50
CA ALA A 170 7.79 -11.07 5.63
C ALA A 170 6.97 -11.64 4.47
N CYS A 171 7.26 -12.88 4.11
CA CYS A 171 6.67 -13.63 3.01
C CYS A 171 5.73 -14.72 3.53
N GLN A 172 4.58 -14.88 2.88
CA GLN A 172 3.68 -16.00 3.12
C GLN A 172 3.50 -16.80 1.84
N ASP A 173 3.45 -18.12 1.99
CA ASP A 173 3.10 -19.05 0.92
C ASP A 173 1.74 -18.69 0.29
N THR A 174 1.68 -18.61 -1.03
CA THR A 174 0.46 -18.24 -1.76
C THR A 174 -0.34 -19.50 -2.02
N ASN A 175 -1.45 -19.69 -1.31
CA ASN A 175 -2.24 -20.92 -1.47
C ASN A 175 -3.02 -20.92 -2.80
N GLU A 176 -2.46 -21.49 -3.87
CA GLU A 176 -3.12 -21.50 -5.18
C GLU A 176 -4.38 -22.37 -5.19
N CYS A 177 -4.41 -23.43 -4.37
CA CYS A 177 -5.60 -24.28 -4.19
C CYS A 177 -6.82 -23.53 -3.65
N ALA A 178 -6.62 -22.41 -2.93
CA ALA A 178 -7.71 -21.58 -2.42
C ALA A 178 -8.52 -20.88 -3.53
N SER A 179 -7.95 -20.73 -4.73
CA SER A 179 -8.61 -20.12 -5.89
C SER A 179 -8.90 -21.18 -6.96
N SER A 180 -10.18 -21.44 -7.23
CA SER A 180 -10.62 -22.37 -8.28
C SER A 180 -9.94 -23.76 -8.23
N ASN A 181 -9.62 -24.26 -7.02
CA ASN A 181 -8.90 -25.52 -6.80
C ASN A 181 -7.53 -25.58 -7.50
N GLY A 182 -6.84 -24.44 -7.69
CA GLY A 182 -5.60 -24.37 -8.46
C GLY A 182 -5.77 -24.74 -9.95
N GLY A 183 -7.00 -24.81 -10.46
CA GLY A 183 -7.29 -25.38 -11.78
C GLY A 183 -7.28 -26.91 -11.83
N CYS A 184 -7.00 -27.60 -10.72
CA CYS A 184 -7.03 -29.06 -10.65
C CYS A 184 -8.46 -29.58 -10.84
N SER A 185 -8.62 -30.60 -11.69
CA SER A 185 -9.93 -31.22 -11.95
C SER A 185 -10.50 -32.03 -10.77
N GLN A 186 -9.65 -32.51 -9.87
CA GLN A 186 -10.04 -33.31 -8.70
C GLN A 186 -9.41 -32.76 -7.42
N ILE A 187 -8.23 -33.22 -7.01
CA ILE A 187 -7.60 -32.82 -5.75
C ILE A 187 -6.49 -31.81 -6.04
N CYS A 188 -6.47 -30.69 -5.30
CA CYS A 188 -5.33 -29.77 -5.25
C CYS A 188 -4.57 -29.94 -3.92
N LYS A 189 -3.24 -29.96 -3.98
CA LYS A 189 -2.34 -30.01 -2.82
C LYS A 189 -1.44 -28.79 -2.83
N ASN A 190 -1.62 -27.93 -1.83
CA ASN A 190 -0.78 -26.76 -1.65
C ASN A 190 0.55 -27.14 -0.99
N THR A 191 1.66 -26.53 -1.40
CA THR A 191 3.01 -26.75 -0.86
C THR A 191 3.79 -25.43 -0.78
N PRO A 192 4.85 -25.31 0.04
CA PRO A 192 5.62 -24.07 0.10
C PRO A 192 6.21 -23.68 -1.27
N GLY A 193 5.71 -22.60 -1.86
CA GLY A 193 6.14 -22.03 -3.12
C GLY A 193 5.52 -22.63 -4.39
N SER A 194 4.56 -23.56 -4.27
CA SER A 194 3.87 -24.19 -5.43
C SER A 194 2.67 -25.01 -4.97
N TYR A 195 1.87 -25.49 -5.91
CA TYR A 195 0.89 -26.55 -5.70
C TYR A 195 1.14 -27.70 -6.66
N TYR A 196 0.42 -28.81 -6.47
CA TYR A 196 0.27 -29.87 -7.47
C TYR A 196 -1.14 -30.48 -7.41
N CYS A 197 -1.57 -31.05 -8.53
CA CYS A 197 -2.83 -31.76 -8.62
C CYS A 197 -2.63 -33.27 -8.37
N GLU A 198 -3.64 -33.89 -7.75
CA GLU A 198 -3.71 -35.33 -7.49
C GLU A 198 -5.07 -35.86 -7.94
N CYS A 199 -5.11 -37.13 -8.36
CA CYS A 199 -6.32 -37.77 -8.85
C CYS A 199 -6.83 -38.84 -7.88
N TYR A 200 -8.14 -39.08 -7.89
CA TYR A 200 -8.76 -40.18 -7.18
C TYR A 200 -8.29 -41.54 -7.76
N PRO A 201 -8.41 -42.64 -6.99
CA PRO A 201 -8.22 -43.99 -7.52
C PRO A 201 -9.11 -44.23 -8.76
N GLY A 202 -8.57 -44.95 -9.76
CA GLY A 202 -9.24 -45.14 -11.06
C GLY A 202 -8.94 -44.04 -12.09
N TYR A 203 -8.08 -43.07 -11.78
CA TYR A 203 -7.68 -42.01 -12.70
C TYR A 203 -6.16 -41.87 -12.82
N THR A 204 -5.69 -41.25 -13.90
CA THR A 204 -4.28 -40.86 -14.13
C THR A 204 -4.20 -39.37 -14.45
N LEU A 205 -3.23 -38.68 -13.84
CA LEU A 205 -2.98 -37.27 -14.10
C LEU A 205 -2.48 -37.06 -15.54
N GLY A 206 -3.13 -36.14 -16.26
CA GLY A 206 -2.81 -35.80 -17.64
C GLY A 206 -1.49 -35.05 -17.79
N SER A 207 -1.05 -34.92 -19.04
CA SER A 207 0.19 -34.20 -19.38
C SER A 207 0.15 -32.69 -19.10
N ASP A 208 -1.04 -32.14 -18.84
CA ASP A 208 -1.23 -30.76 -18.37
C ASP A 208 -0.98 -30.61 -16.86
N SER A 209 -0.78 -31.71 -16.13
CA SER A 209 -0.68 -31.79 -14.67
C SER A 209 -1.90 -31.28 -13.90
N HIS A 210 -3.08 -31.17 -14.54
CA HIS A 210 -4.32 -30.65 -13.93
C HIS A 210 -5.55 -31.55 -14.18
N THR A 211 -5.63 -32.18 -15.35
CA THR A 211 -6.78 -33.01 -15.75
C THR A 211 -6.58 -34.46 -15.32
N CYS A 212 -7.52 -35.03 -14.58
CA CYS A 212 -7.54 -36.43 -14.19
C CYS A 212 -8.34 -37.23 -15.20
N ASN A 213 -7.65 -38.04 -16.00
CA ASN A 213 -8.25 -38.89 -17.02
C ASN A 213 -8.66 -40.23 -16.42
N ASP A 214 -9.83 -40.71 -16.81
CA ASP A 214 -10.35 -42.03 -16.43
C ASP A 214 -9.44 -43.16 -16.93
N ASN A 215 -9.12 -44.13 -16.07
CA ASN A 215 -8.29 -45.27 -16.43
C ASN A 215 -9.16 -46.35 -17.04
N ASN A 216 -9.11 -46.54 -18.36
CA ASN A 216 -9.93 -47.55 -19.01
C ASN A 216 -9.35 -48.97 -18.86
N GLU A 217 -9.73 -49.68 -17.79
CA GLU A 217 -9.12 -50.99 -17.48
C GLU A 217 -9.43 -52.05 -18.53
N CYS A 218 -10.62 -51.99 -19.16
CA CYS A 218 -11.01 -52.89 -20.26
C CYS A 218 -10.11 -52.72 -21.50
N SER A 219 -9.69 -51.49 -21.80
CA SER A 219 -8.80 -51.19 -22.94
C SER A 219 -7.33 -51.50 -22.62
N ALA A 220 -6.95 -51.40 -21.35
CA ALA A 220 -5.64 -51.79 -20.86
C ALA A 220 -5.48 -53.31 -20.69
N GLY A 221 -6.58 -54.08 -20.67
CA GLY A 221 -6.58 -55.51 -20.34
C GLY A 221 -6.16 -55.78 -18.89
N THR A 222 -6.38 -54.80 -18.00
CA THR A 222 -6.10 -54.89 -16.56
C THR A 222 -7.37 -55.12 -15.74
N ASP A 223 -8.52 -55.24 -16.40
CA ASP A 223 -9.75 -55.65 -15.76
C ASP A 223 -9.65 -57.10 -15.25
N ALA A 224 -10.34 -57.38 -14.16
CA ALA A 224 -10.40 -58.71 -13.57
C ALA A 224 -11.71 -59.43 -13.92
N CYS A 225 -12.35 -59.10 -15.05
CA CYS A 225 -13.61 -59.71 -15.45
C CYS A 225 -13.39 -61.10 -16.05
N GLY A 226 -14.25 -62.06 -15.70
CA GLY A 226 -14.15 -63.42 -16.24
C GLY A 226 -14.57 -63.53 -17.71
N GLN A 227 -15.34 -62.58 -18.26
CA GLN A 227 -15.86 -62.62 -19.63
C GLN A 227 -15.97 -61.26 -20.32
N VAL A 228 -16.84 -60.35 -19.84
CA VAL A 228 -17.10 -59.05 -20.50
C VAL A 228 -16.83 -57.91 -19.52
N CYS A 229 -16.02 -56.95 -19.96
CA CYS A 229 -15.70 -55.73 -19.22
C CYS A 229 -16.42 -54.52 -19.82
N HIS A 230 -16.98 -53.67 -18.95
CA HIS A 230 -17.57 -52.37 -19.29
C HIS A 230 -16.86 -51.28 -18.52
N ASN A 231 -16.26 -50.33 -19.24
CA ASN A 231 -15.59 -49.21 -18.59
C ASN A 231 -16.62 -48.24 -17.98
N THR A 232 -16.34 -47.73 -16.79
CA THR A 232 -17.17 -46.73 -16.09
C THR A 232 -16.29 -45.59 -15.57
N VAL A 233 -16.88 -44.51 -15.08
CA VAL A 233 -16.12 -43.33 -14.65
C VAL A 233 -15.49 -43.60 -13.26
N GLY A 234 -14.18 -43.87 -13.24
CA GLY A 234 -13.35 -44.16 -12.07
C GLY A 234 -13.23 -45.64 -11.68
N SER A 235 -13.71 -46.57 -12.53
CA SER A 235 -13.68 -48.03 -12.31
C SER A 235 -14.21 -48.76 -13.55
N TYR A 236 -14.23 -50.09 -13.55
CA TYR A 236 -14.98 -50.91 -14.50
C TYR A 236 -16.09 -51.72 -13.81
N ALA A 237 -16.99 -52.27 -14.62
CA ALA A 237 -18.00 -53.24 -14.21
C ALA A 237 -17.95 -54.48 -15.12
N CYS A 238 -18.16 -55.66 -14.55
CA CYS A 238 -18.15 -56.91 -15.30
C CYS A 238 -19.58 -57.37 -15.65
N SER A 239 -19.73 -58.03 -16.80
CA SER A 239 -20.92 -58.81 -17.13
C SER A 239 -20.53 -60.17 -17.72
N CYS A 240 -21.51 -61.05 -17.85
CA CYS A 240 -21.32 -62.38 -18.42
C CYS A 240 -22.05 -62.49 -19.76
N ASN A 241 -21.60 -63.41 -20.61
CA ASN A 241 -22.33 -63.81 -21.81
C ASN A 241 -23.58 -64.60 -21.43
N SER A 242 -24.49 -64.80 -22.40
CA SER A 242 -25.65 -65.69 -22.24
C SER A 242 -25.21 -67.11 -21.81
N GLY A 243 -26.00 -67.76 -20.96
CA GLY A 243 -25.63 -69.05 -20.34
C GLY A 243 -24.81 -68.92 -19.04
N TYR A 244 -24.49 -67.71 -18.59
CA TYR A 244 -23.72 -67.47 -17.37
C TYR A 244 -24.34 -66.42 -16.45
N LEU A 245 -24.08 -66.55 -15.15
CA LEU A 245 -24.55 -65.65 -14.10
C LEU A 245 -23.36 -65.09 -13.32
N LEU A 246 -23.35 -63.76 -13.13
CA LEU A 246 -22.27 -63.07 -12.43
C LEU A 246 -22.27 -63.44 -10.94
N ALA A 247 -21.13 -63.87 -10.43
CA ALA A 247 -20.95 -64.26 -9.05
C ALA A 247 -21.11 -63.05 -8.11
N THR A 248 -22.06 -63.12 -7.18
CA THR A 248 -22.31 -62.05 -6.19
C THR A 248 -21.20 -61.92 -5.13
N SER A 249 -20.26 -62.87 -5.07
CA SER A 249 -19.13 -62.86 -4.15
C SER A 249 -18.03 -61.87 -4.54
N ASP A 250 -17.77 -61.70 -5.84
CA ASP A 250 -16.68 -60.87 -6.36
C ASP A 250 -17.12 -59.88 -7.46
N HIS A 251 -18.33 -60.04 -8.00
CA HIS A 251 -18.88 -59.29 -9.13
C HIS A 251 -17.97 -59.31 -10.38
N ARG A 252 -17.23 -60.42 -10.56
CA ARG A 252 -16.19 -60.59 -11.59
C ARG A 252 -16.24 -61.96 -12.26
N THR A 253 -16.44 -63.02 -11.48
CA THR A 253 -16.49 -64.40 -11.96
C THR A 253 -17.84 -64.69 -12.61
N CYS A 254 -17.84 -65.35 -13.77
CA CYS A 254 -19.04 -65.77 -14.47
C CYS A 254 -19.25 -67.27 -14.30
N ASN A 255 -20.25 -67.64 -13.51
CA ASN A 255 -20.60 -69.03 -13.25
C ASN A 255 -21.56 -69.54 -14.31
N ASP A 256 -21.35 -70.77 -14.75
CA ASP A 256 -22.23 -71.50 -15.67
C ASP A 256 -23.65 -71.65 -15.09
N ILE A 257 -24.68 -71.33 -15.87
CA ILE A 257 -26.08 -71.57 -15.49
C ILE A 257 -26.43 -72.98 -15.88
N ASN A 258 -26.78 -73.82 -14.91
CA ASN A 258 -27.28 -75.16 -15.19
C ASN A 258 -28.75 -75.11 -15.60
N GLU A 259 -29.05 -74.89 -16.88
CA GLU A 259 -30.43 -74.72 -17.34
C GLU A 259 -31.23 -76.03 -17.25
N CYS A 260 -30.58 -77.19 -17.11
CA CYS A 260 -31.28 -78.45 -16.82
C CYS A 260 -31.94 -78.48 -15.44
N LEU A 261 -31.58 -77.56 -14.53
CA LEU A 261 -32.24 -77.36 -13.24
C LEU A 261 -33.34 -76.29 -13.28
N ASP A 262 -33.48 -75.56 -14.39
CA ASP A 262 -34.66 -74.71 -14.61
C ASP A 262 -35.91 -75.61 -14.77
N GLY A 263 -37.04 -75.13 -14.25
CA GLY A 263 -38.26 -75.93 -14.03
C GLY A 263 -38.95 -76.54 -15.26
N ASP A 264 -38.37 -76.36 -16.46
CA ASP A 264 -38.78 -76.95 -17.74
C ASP A 264 -37.77 -77.99 -18.27
N ASN A 265 -36.85 -78.51 -17.43
CA ASN A 265 -35.71 -79.35 -17.88
C ASN A 265 -34.86 -78.59 -18.93
N GLY A 266 -34.73 -77.28 -18.70
CA GLY A 266 -34.26 -76.23 -19.62
C GLY A 266 -35.10 -76.01 -20.89
N GLY A 267 -36.12 -76.83 -21.13
CA GLY A 267 -36.85 -76.99 -22.39
C GLY A 267 -36.34 -78.15 -23.26
N CYS A 268 -35.96 -79.30 -22.67
CA CYS A 268 -35.67 -80.57 -23.38
C CYS A 268 -36.85 -81.53 -23.20
N HIS A 269 -37.33 -82.19 -24.26
CA HIS A 269 -38.30 -83.29 -24.12
C HIS A 269 -37.66 -84.57 -23.54
N GLY A 270 -36.40 -84.83 -23.90
CA GLY A 270 -35.62 -85.97 -23.42
C GLY A 270 -34.70 -85.64 -22.24
N THR A 271 -33.55 -86.32 -22.16
CA THR A 271 -32.53 -86.07 -21.14
C THR A 271 -31.78 -84.77 -21.44
N CYS A 272 -31.76 -83.85 -20.49
CA CYS A 272 -30.94 -82.65 -20.51
C CYS A 272 -29.55 -82.91 -19.91
N THR A 273 -28.51 -82.39 -20.57
CA THR A 273 -27.12 -82.46 -20.11
C THR A 273 -26.52 -81.06 -20.11
N ASN A 274 -26.15 -80.57 -18.92
CA ASN A 274 -25.54 -79.26 -18.77
C ASN A 274 -24.16 -79.20 -19.43
N THR A 275 -23.81 -78.07 -20.06
CA THR A 275 -22.53 -77.84 -20.74
C THR A 275 -22.04 -76.41 -20.48
N VAL A 276 -20.77 -76.13 -20.75
CA VAL A 276 -20.20 -74.80 -20.42
C VAL A 276 -20.79 -73.71 -21.32
N GLY A 277 -21.66 -72.88 -20.76
CA GLY A 277 -22.39 -71.78 -21.39
C GLY A 277 -23.66 -72.15 -22.14
N SER A 278 -24.14 -73.40 -22.02
CA SER A 278 -25.39 -73.86 -22.63
C SER A 278 -25.77 -75.26 -22.14
N ARG A 279 -26.79 -75.88 -22.76
CA ARG A 279 -27.17 -77.28 -22.50
C ARG A 279 -27.38 -78.07 -23.78
N THR A 280 -27.32 -79.40 -23.66
CA THR A 280 -27.54 -80.34 -24.77
C THR A 280 -28.66 -81.33 -24.43
N CYS A 281 -29.60 -81.50 -25.36
CA CYS A 281 -30.69 -82.48 -25.24
C CYS A 281 -30.32 -83.80 -25.92
N SER A 282 -30.78 -84.92 -25.35
CA SER A 282 -30.64 -86.25 -25.94
C SER A 282 -31.92 -87.09 -25.74
N CYS A 283 -32.19 -87.99 -26.67
CA CYS A 283 -33.41 -88.80 -26.67
C CYS A 283 -33.15 -90.23 -26.19
N SER A 284 -34.18 -90.84 -25.59
CA SER A 284 -34.20 -92.27 -25.24
C SER A 284 -34.08 -93.16 -26.49
N SER A 285 -33.58 -94.39 -26.31
CA SER A 285 -33.38 -95.35 -27.40
C SER A 285 -34.66 -95.56 -28.23
N GLY A 286 -34.54 -95.40 -29.55
CA GLY A 286 -35.66 -95.46 -30.51
C GLY A 286 -36.17 -94.11 -31.02
N TYR A 287 -35.81 -93.01 -30.36
CA TYR A 287 -36.21 -91.64 -30.71
C TYR A 287 -35.03 -90.84 -31.27
N VAL A 288 -35.29 -89.90 -32.18
CA VAL A 288 -34.27 -89.05 -32.81
C VAL A 288 -34.50 -87.60 -32.43
N LEU A 289 -33.44 -86.86 -32.06
CA LEU A 289 -33.55 -85.46 -31.68
C LEU A 289 -33.95 -84.60 -32.90
N THR A 290 -35.08 -83.91 -32.79
CA THR A 290 -35.56 -82.93 -33.78
C THR A 290 -35.56 -81.52 -33.18
N ASN A 291 -35.38 -80.50 -34.03
CA ASN A 291 -35.36 -79.08 -33.65
C ASN A 291 -34.36 -78.67 -32.54
N GLY A 292 -33.46 -79.57 -32.13
CA GLY A 292 -32.46 -79.37 -31.08
C GLY A 292 -32.92 -79.76 -29.67
N ASN A 293 -34.21 -80.01 -29.45
CA ASN A 293 -34.76 -80.29 -28.11
C ASN A 293 -35.96 -81.25 -28.05
N GLU A 294 -36.55 -81.63 -29.18
CA GLU A 294 -37.73 -82.50 -29.26
C GLU A 294 -37.35 -83.96 -29.53
N CYS A 295 -38.11 -84.89 -28.96
CA CYS A 295 -37.99 -86.33 -29.18
C CYS A 295 -39.37 -86.89 -29.56
N PRO A 296 -39.72 -86.94 -30.86
CA PRO A 296 -41.04 -87.34 -31.37
C PRO A 296 -41.19 -88.86 -31.57
#